data_AF-L1JQD2-F1
#
_entry.id   AF-L1JQD2-F1
#
_cell.length_a   1.000
_cell.length_b   1.000
_cell.length_c   1.000
_cell.angle_alpha   90.00
_cell.angle_beta   90.00
_cell.angle_gamma   90.00
#
_symmetry.space_group_name_H-M   'P 1'
#
loop_
_entity.id
_entity.type
_entity.pdbx_description
1 polymer ?
#
loop_
_entity_poly.entity_id
_entity_poly.type
_entity_poly.pdbx_seq_one_letter_code
_entity_poly.pdbx_strand_id
1 'polypeptide(L)'
;EDWSLYAANIQFSDPIQSLGGLEEYKKSLMLLKDSPFSSNVLFQTHDVSVSGKGRVRSRWTLSSDVKILPWRPRVVFTGISEYELNEEGKVCKHVDYVSLNR
;
A
#
# COMPACT_ATOMS: atom_id res chain seq x y z
N GLU A 1 12.44 -2.46 -0.58
CA GLU A 1 11.48 -3.46 -0.07
C GLU A 1 12.09 -4.84 -0.17
N ASP A 2 11.65 -5.80 0.66
CA ASP A 2 11.97 -7.21 0.48
C ASP A 2 10.87 -7.87 -0.38
N TRP A 3 11.18 -8.09 -1.66
CA TRP A 3 10.25 -8.69 -2.61
C TRP A 3 10.09 -10.20 -2.44
N SER A 4 10.96 -10.86 -1.66
CA SER A 4 10.88 -12.30 -1.41
C SER A 4 9.64 -12.70 -0.60
N LEU A 5 9.03 -11.73 0.09
CA LEU A 5 7.81 -11.88 0.88
C LEU A 5 6.54 -12.04 0.02
N TYR A 6 6.61 -11.75 -1.28
CA TYR A 6 5.46 -11.73 -2.18
C TYR A 6 5.51 -12.90 -3.17
N ALA A 7 4.36 -13.50 -3.44
CA ALA A 7 4.23 -14.50 -4.48
C ALA A 7 4.33 -13.84 -5.86
N ALA A 8 4.92 -14.55 -6.84
CA ALA A 8 5.08 -14.01 -8.20
C ALA A 8 3.73 -13.66 -8.87
N ASN A 9 2.67 -14.39 -8.51
CA ASN A 9 1.30 -14.24 -8.99
C ASN A 9 0.39 -13.44 -8.04
N ILE A 10 0.97 -12.57 -7.20
CA ILE A 10 0.21 -11.72 -6.26
C ILE A 10 -0.96 -11.01 -6.96
N GLN A 11 -2.11 -10.99 -6.30
CA GLN A 11 -3.25 -10.16 -6.67
C GLN A 11 -3.30 -8.93 -5.77
N PHE A 12 -3.10 -7.75 -6.34
CA PHE A 12 -3.20 -6.48 -5.64
C PHE A 12 -4.47 -5.73 -6.06
N SER A 13 -5.16 -5.12 -5.12
CA SER A 13 -6.36 -4.33 -5.39
C SER A 13 -6.47 -3.15 -4.44
N ASP A 14 -6.69 -1.96 -4.97
CA ASP A 14 -6.99 -0.74 -4.23
C ASP A 14 -8.24 -0.06 -4.85
N PRO A 15 -8.77 1.05 -4.29
CA PRO A 15 -9.96 1.69 -4.83
C PRO A 15 -9.80 2.29 -6.24
N ILE A 16 -8.56 2.43 -6.72
CA ILE A 16 -8.19 3.07 -8.00
C ILE A 16 -7.93 2.00 -9.07
N GLN A 17 -7.33 0.86 -8.70
CA GLN A 17 -6.81 -0.13 -9.63
C GLN A 17 -6.77 -1.54 -9.05
N SER A 18 -6.68 -2.53 -9.94
CA SER A 18 -6.41 -3.92 -9.59
C SER A 18 -5.33 -4.47 -10.50
N LEU A 19 -4.30 -5.07 -9.91
CA LEU A 19 -3.08 -5.53 -10.57
C LEU A 19 -2.87 -7.02 -10.26
N GLY A 20 -2.45 -7.77 -11.27
CA GLY A 20 -2.02 -9.15 -11.11
C GLY A 20 -0.56 -9.28 -11.49
N GLY A 21 0.23 -9.91 -10.63
CA GLY A 21 1.66 -10.12 -10.85
C GLY A 21 2.55 -9.19 -10.01
N LEU A 22 3.69 -9.73 -9.59
CA LEU A 22 4.63 -9.01 -8.74
C LEU A 22 5.30 -7.83 -9.46
N GLU A 23 5.51 -7.93 -10.77
CA GLU A 23 6.18 -6.89 -11.55
C GLU A 23 5.27 -5.67 -11.78
N GLU A 24 3.99 -5.89 -12.04
CA GLU A 24 2.96 -4.87 -12.14
C GLU A 24 2.82 -4.12 -10.81
N TYR A 25 2.78 -4.87 -9.70
CA TYR A 25 2.74 -4.30 -8.36
C TYR A 25 3.98 -3.45 -8.05
N LYS A 26 5.20 -3.95 -8.34
CA LYS A 26 6.45 -3.20 -8.19
C LYS A 26 6.42 -1.87 -8.94
N LYS A 27 6.02 -1.89 -10.21
CA LYS A 27 5.93 -0.67 -11.05
C LYS A 27 4.97 0.34 -10.45
N SER A 28 3.79 -0.10 -10.02
CA SER A 28 2.83 0.79 -9.37
C SER A 28 3.37 1.41 -8.09
N LEU A 29 4.03 0.63 -7.24
CA LEU A 29 4.59 1.13 -6.00
C LEU A 29 5.73 2.13 -6.26
N MET A 30 6.57 1.88 -7.27
CA MET A 30 7.61 2.82 -7.70
C MET A 30 7.02 4.14 -8.20
N LEU A 31 5.95 4.10 -9.02
CA LEU A 31 5.27 5.32 -9.48
C LEU A 31 4.73 6.17 -8.33
N LEU A 32 4.22 5.52 -7.27
CA LEU A 32 3.74 6.21 -6.08
C LEU A 32 4.91 6.84 -5.29
N LYS A 33 5.98 6.09 -5.06
CA LYS A 33 7.14 6.52 -4.24
C LYS A 33 7.99 7.59 -4.93
N ASP A 34 8.24 7.44 -6.22
CA ASP A 34 9.07 8.33 -7.01
C ASP A 34 8.27 9.47 -7.66
N SER A 35 6.99 9.63 -7.26
CA SER A 35 6.13 10.68 -7.78
C SER A 35 6.73 12.06 -7.51
N PRO A 36 7.10 12.84 -8.56
CA PRO A 36 7.70 14.17 -8.40
C PRO A 36 6.71 15.17 -7.79
N PHE A 37 5.43 14.81 -7.76
CA PHE A 37 4.33 15.63 -7.25
C PHE A 37 4.11 15.49 -5.75
N SER A 38 4.84 14.60 -5.07
CA SER A 38 4.75 14.40 -3.63
C SER A 38 6.08 14.67 -2.93
N SER A 39 6.02 15.07 -1.66
CA SER A 39 7.19 15.18 -0.78
C SER A 39 6.81 15.02 0.67
N ASN A 40 7.81 14.87 1.55
CA ASN A 40 7.59 14.65 2.98
C ASN A 40 6.62 13.49 3.24
N VAL A 41 6.76 12.43 2.43
CA VAL A 41 5.92 11.24 2.51
C VAL A 41 6.24 10.52 3.82
N LEU A 42 5.25 10.40 4.69
CA LEU A 42 5.34 9.71 5.95
C LEU A 42 4.26 8.64 6.00
N PHE A 43 4.68 7.38 6.11
CA PHE A 43 3.80 6.24 6.30
C PHE A 43 3.92 5.76 7.75
N GLN A 44 2.83 5.81 8.49
CA GLN A 44 2.74 5.38 9.88
C GLN A 44 1.82 4.18 9.99
N THR A 45 2.35 3.07 10.50
CA THR A 45 1.55 1.91 10.86
C THR A 45 1.11 2.07 12.32
N HIS A 46 -0.20 1.98 12.55
CA HIS A 46 -0.78 2.13 13.89
C HIS A 46 -1.06 0.79 14.55
N ASP A 47 -1.47 -0.20 13.76
CA ASP A 47 -1.83 -1.52 14.25
C ASP A 47 -1.52 -2.57 13.19
N VAL A 48 -1.07 -3.74 13.65
CA VAL A 48 -0.90 -4.92 12.82
C VAL A 48 -1.48 -6.09 13.59
N SER A 49 -2.49 -6.73 13.01
CA SER A 49 -3.13 -7.90 13.58
C SER A 49 -3.06 -9.06 12.59
N VAL A 50 -2.82 -10.25 13.13
CA VAL A 50 -2.90 -11.49 12.37
C VAL A 50 -4.22 -12.15 12.72
N SER A 51 -5.09 -12.27 11.73
CA SER A 51 -6.31 -13.06 11.80
C SER A 51 -6.05 -14.45 11.22
N GLY A 52 -6.77 -15.46 11.70
CA GLY A 52 -6.44 -16.88 11.47
C GLY A 52 -6.18 -17.28 10.01
N LYS A 53 -5.49 -18.41 9.82
CA LYS A 53 -5.08 -18.98 8.52
C LYS A 53 -4.33 -18.02 7.59
N GLY A 54 -3.35 -17.28 8.12
CA GLY A 54 -2.42 -16.51 7.29
C GLY A 54 -3.00 -15.21 6.72
N ARG A 55 -3.93 -14.58 7.44
CA ARG A 55 -4.48 -13.27 7.06
C ARG A 55 -3.88 -12.18 7.94
N VAL A 56 -3.15 -11.25 7.34
CA VAL A 56 -2.59 -10.11 8.07
C VAL A 56 -3.42 -8.88 7.75
N ARG A 57 -3.74 -8.09 8.77
CA ARG A 57 -4.42 -6.81 8.62
C ARG A 57 -3.56 -5.73 9.25
N SER A 58 -3.35 -4.64 8.52
CA SER A 58 -2.59 -3.48 8.97
C SER A 58 -3.45 -2.23 8.87
N ARG A 59 -3.39 -1.36 9.88
CA ARG A 59 -3.98 -0.02 9.83
C ARG A 59 -2.87 1.01 9.74
N TRP A 60 -3.00 1.93 8.79
CA TRP A 60 -1.96 2.90 8.50
C TRP A 60 -2.49 4.31 8.23
N THR A 61 -1.59 5.26 8.28
CA THR A 61 -1.79 6.64 7.83
C THR A 61 -0.63 7.05 6.95
N LEU A 62 -0.94 7.53 5.77
CA LEU A 62 0.01 8.07 4.81
C LEU A 62 -0.25 9.57 4.70
N SER A 63 0.74 10.38 5.06
CA SER A 63 0.69 11.82 4.84
C SER A 63 1.75 12.25 3.84
N SER A 64 1.44 13.18 2.96
CA SER A 64 2.40 13.77 2.02
C SER A 64 2.04 15.21 1.67
N ASP A 65 3.04 15.99 1.29
CA ASP A 65 2.85 17.35 0.80
C ASP A 65 2.79 17.34 -0.73
N VAL A 66 1.73 17.93 -1.30
CA VAL A 66 1.48 17.97 -2.75
C VAL A 66 2.26 19.11 -3.39
N LYS A 67 3.35 18.80 -4.10
CA LYS A 67 4.28 19.79 -4.68
C LYS A 67 3.73 20.57 -5.87
N ILE A 68 2.76 20.02 -6.60
CA ILE A 68 2.23 20.66 -7.82
C ILE A 68 1.42 21.93 -7.52
N LEU A 69 0.98 22.12 -6.27
CA LEU A 69 0.19 23.28 -5.86
C LEU A 69 1.06 24.28 -5.10
N PRO A 70 0.93 25.60 -5.35
CA PRO A 70 1.83 26.60 -4.78
C PRO A 70 1.76 26.71 -3.25
N TRP A 71 0.62 26.38 -2.65
CA TRP A 71 0.44 26.34 -1.19
C TRP A 71 0.87 25.02 -0.55
N ARG A 72 1.34 24.04 -1.34
CA ARG A 72 1.84 22.72 -0.91
C ARG A 72 0.96 22.07 0.16
N PRO A 73 -0.32 21.79 -0.14
CA PRO A 73 -1.22 21.24 0.87
C PRO A 73 -0.71 19.89 1.34
N ARG A 74 -0.87 19.64 2.63
CA ARG A 74 -0.64 18.33 3.21
C ARG A 74 -1.90 17.49 3.04
N VAL A 75 -1.77 16.35 2.36
CA VAL A 75 -2.82 15.34 2.26
C VAL A 75 -2.57 14.24 3.27
N VAL A 76 -3.65 13.72 3.87
CA VAL A 76 -3.59 12.62 4.84
C VAL A 76 -4.59 11.55 4.42
N PHE A 77 -4.06 10.37 4.14
CA PHE A 77 -4.83 9.17 3.84
C PHE A 77 -4.76 8.25 5.05
N THR A 78 -5.90 7.73 5.46
CA THR A 78 -5.96 6.64 6.43
C THR A 78 -6.47 5.40 5.73
N GLY A 79 -5.83 4.27 5.97
CA GLY A 79 -6.20 3.04 5.28
C GLY A 79 -6.02 1.80 6.12
N ILE A 80 -6.57 0.73 5.58
CA ILE A 80 -6.43 -0.63 6.08
C ILE A 80 -5.95 -1.48 4.93
N SER A 81 -4.87 -2.22 5.15
CA SER A 81 -4.37 -3.22 4.22
C SER A 81 -4.69 -4.61 4.74
N GLU A 82 -5.23 -5.46 3.88
CA GLU A 82 -5.46 -6.87 4.14
C GLU A 82 -4.55 -7.72 3.24
N TYR A 83 -3.84 -8.66 3.84
CA TYR A 83 -2.92 -9.57 3.16
C TYR A 83 -3.36 -11.00 3.39
N GLU A 84 -3.34 -11.82 2.35
CA GLU A 84 -3.50 -13.28 2.46
C GLU A 84 -2.18 -13.95 2.08
N LEU A 85 -1.72 -14.87 2.92
CA LEU A 85 -0.53 -15.68 2.71
C LEU A 85 -0.90 -17.02 2.05
N ASN A 86 -0.06 -17.50 1.15
CA ASN A 86 -0.15 -18.86 0.61
C ASN A 86 0.52 -19.89 1.56
N GLU A 87 0.52 -21.15 1.16
CA GLU A 87 1.12 -22.26 1.93
C GLU A 87 2.64 -22.12 2.11
N GLU A 88 3.31 -21.38 1.23
CA GLU A 88 4.74 -21.04 1.33
C GLU A 88 5.01 -19.85 2.26
N GLY A 89 3.97 -19.25 2.86
CA GLY A 89 4.08 -18.06 3.70
C GLY A 89 4.30 -16.75 2.94
N LYS A 90 4.10 -16.75 1.62
CA LYS A 90 4.22 -15.55 0.77
C LYS A 90 2.88 -14.86 0.59
N VAL A 91 2.89 -13.53 0.53
CA VAL A 91 1.70 -12.73 0.24
C VAL A 91 1.24 -13.03 -1.19
N CYS A 92 0.08 -13.68 -1.32
CA CYS A 92 -0.54 -14.00 -2.60
C CYS A 92 -1.68 -13.03 -2.94
N LYS A 93 -2.21 -12.31 -1.95
CA LYS A 93 -3.23 -11.29 -2.17
C LYS A 93 -3.03 -10.12 -1.22
N HIS A 94 -3.22 -8.91 -1.73
CA HIS A 94 -3.11 -7.66 -0.99
C HIS A 94 -4.26 -6.74 -1.44
N VAL A 95 -5.12 -6.37 -0.50
CA VAL A 95 -6.22 -5.43 -0.74
C VAL A 95 -6.06 -4.21 0.16
N ASP A 96 -6.07 -3.02 -0.44
CA ASP A 96 -6.03 -1.75 0.25
C ASP A 96 -7.40 -1.07 0.26
N TYR A 97 -7.84 -0.69 1.46
CA TYR A 97 -9.02 0.15 1.68
C TYR A 97 -8.53 1.51 2.16
N VAL A 98 -8.71 2.54 1.34
CA VAL A 98 -8.18 3.88 1.62
C VAL A 98 -9.31 4.88 1.76
N SER A 99 -9.20 5.75 2.77
CA SER A 99 -10.05 6.92 2.95
C SER A 99 -9.19 8.18 2.96
N LEU A 100 -9.58 9.17 2.15
CA LEU A 100 -8.95 10.49 2.12
C LEU A 100 -9.59 11.35 3.21
N ASN A 101 -8.79 11.75 4.20
CA ASN A 101 -9.20 12.76 5.16
C ASN A 101 -8.79 14.12 4.60
N ARG A 102 -9.78 15.00 4.41
CA ARG A 102 -9.58 16.38 3.95
C ARG A 102 -9.25 17.32 5.10
#